data_AF-A0A961FY69-F1
#
_entry.id   AF-A0A961FY69-F1
#
_cell.length_a   1.000
_cell.length_b   1.000
_cell.length_c   1.000
_cell.angle_alpha   90.00
_cell.angle_beta   90.00
_cell.angle_gamma   90.00
#
_symmetry.space_group_name_H-M   'P 1'
#
loop_
_entity.id
_entity.type
_entity.pdbx_description
1 polymer ?
#
loop_
_entity_poly.entity_id
_entity_poly.type
_entity_poly.pdbx_seq_one_letter_code
_entity_poly.pdbx_strand_id
1 'polypeptide(L)'
;EVKELADRVAVLRDGENAGELGREEIEHDRMVTMMVGRDLSRFYPHEPHAPGEVALEVRDLRTPAHPAHTLNFSIRAGEIVGLAGLVGAGRTEAVRTIFGATPALGGEIRIGGETRAIRTPR
;
A
#
# COMPACT_ATOMS: atom_id res chain seq x y z
N GLU A 1 -12.14 -8.59 -11.76
CA GLU A 1 -12.82 -9.50 -10.84
C GLU A 1 -14.35 -9.33 -10.80
N VAL A 2 -14.92 -8.33 -10.10
CA VAL A 2 -16.40 -8.22 -9.95
C VAL A 2 -17.12 -8.21 -11.32
N LYS A 3 -16.65 -7.38 -12.27
CA LYS A 3 -17.20 -7.33 -13.64
C LYS A 3 -17.11 -8.66 -14.40
N GLU A 4 -16.09 -9.46 -14.13
CA GLU A 4 -15.81 -10.69 -14.87
C GLU A 4 -16.59 -11.89 -14.31
N LEU A 5 -16.92 -11.85 -13.01
CA LEU A 5 -17.47 -13.00 -12.29
C LEU A 5 -18.92 -12.82 -11.84
N ALA A 6 -19.41 -11.59 -11.69
CA ALA A 6 -20.73 -11.32 -11.16
C ALA A 6 -21.79 -11.12 -12.26
N ASP A 7 -22.99 -11.65 -12.03
CA ASP A 7 -24.17 -11.38 -12.86
C ASP A 7 -25.01 -10.21 -12.33
N ARG A 8 -24.85 -9.89 -11.04
CA ARG A 8 -25.56 -8.81 -10.34
C ARG A 8 -24.69 -8.22 -9.25
N VAL A 9 -24.86 -6.92 -9.01
CA VAL A 9 -24.21 -6.19 -7.91
C VAL A 9 -25.27 -5.42 -7.15
N ALA A 10 -25.29 -5.53 -5.82
CA ALA A 10 -26.04 -4.64 -4.94
C ALA A 10 -25.04 -3.77 -4.18
N VAL A 11 -25.24 -2.45 -4.23
CA VAL A 11 -24.33 -1.50 -3.60
C VAL A 11 -24.94 -1.01 -2.30
N LEU A 12 -24.24 -1.21 -1.19
CA LEU A 12 -24.63 -0.66 0.10
C LEU A 12 -23.82 0.61 0.39
N ARG A 13 -24.51 1.68 0.78
CA ARG A 13 -23.90 2.94 1.21
C ARG A 13 -24.67 3.50 2.40
N ASP A 14 -23.96 3.99 3.40
CA ASP A 14 -24.55 4.62 4.60
C ASP A 14 -25.57 3.71 5.33
N GLY A 15 -25.38 2.39 5.27
CA GLY A 15 -26.27 1.39 5.87
C GLY A 15 -27.51 1.05 5.05
N GLU A 16 -27.68 1.64 3.87
CA GLU A 16 -28.84 1.45 3.00
C GLU A 16 -28.46 0.92 1.61
N ASN A 17 -29.44 0.38 0.88
CA ASN A 17 -29.25 -0.05 -0.51
C ASN A 17 -29.21 1.19 -1.42
N ALA A 18 -28.03 1.47 -1.98
CA ALA A 18 -27.75 2.58 -2.88
C ALA A 18 -27.99 2.24 -4.36
N GLY A 19 -28.52 1.04 -4.63
CA GLY A 19 -28.97 0.56 -5.94
C GLY A 19 -28.38 -0.79 -6.33
N GLU A 20 -28.90 -1.32 -7.43
CA GLU A 20 -28.49 -2.60 -8.01
C GLU A 20 -28.06 -2.42 -9.46
N LEU A 21 -27.15 -3.27 -9.93
CA LEU A 21 -26.69 -3.34 -11.31
C LEU A 21 -26.90 -4.76 -11.84
N GLY A 22 -27.52 -4.88 -13.01
CA GLY A 22 -27.52 -6.11 -13.80
C GLY A 22 -26.21 -6.28 -14.57
N ARG A 23 -25.94 -7.48 -15.08
CA ARG A 23 -24.67 -7.88 -15.72
C ARG A 23 -24.11 -6.88 -16.73
N GLU A 24 -24.96 -6.34 -17.60
CA GLU A 24 -24.56 -5.37 -18.65
C GLU A 24 -24.24 -3.98 -18.11
N GLU A 25 -24.66 -3.68 -16.88
CA GLU A 25 -24.47 -2.39 -16.21
C GLU A 25 -23.26 -2.40 -15.24
N ILE A 26 -22.60 -3.56 -15.07
CA ILE A 26 -21.45 -3.73 -14.18
C ILE A 26 -20.20 -3.10 -14.82
N GLU A 27 -20.05 -1.81 -14.60
CA GLU A 27 -18.86 -1.04 -14.96
C GLU A 27 -18.18 -0.47 -13.70
N HIS A 28 -16.85 -0.34 -13.74
CA HIS A 28 -16.05 0.11 -12.61
C HIS A 28 -16.55 1.47 -12.08
N ASP A 29 -16.63 2.47 -12.95
CA ASP A 29 -17.02 3.83 -12.57
C ASP A 29 -18.45 3.88 -12.01
N ARG A 30 -19.35 3.04 -12.54
CA ARG A 30 -20.75 2.99 -12.08
C ARG A 30 -20.85 2.42 -10.67
N MET A 31 -20.16 1.30 -10.41
CA MET A 31 -20.09 0.71 -9.07
C MET A 31 -19.49 1.69 -8.07
N VAL A 32 -18.37 2.34 -8.40
CA VAL A 32 -17.70 3.26 -7.47
C VAL A 32 -18.55 4.51 -7.21
N THR A 33 -19.19 5.07 -8.25
CA THR A 33 -20.11 6.20 -8.09
C THR A 33 -21.25 5.88 -7.14
N MET A 34 -21.80 4.66 -7.20
CA MET A 34 -22.86 4.22 -6.28
C MET A 34 -22.32 4.07 -4.84
N MET A 35 -21.11 3.49 -4.68
CA MET A 35 -20.46 3.29 -3.37
C MET A 35 -20.15 4.61 -2.67
N VAL A 36 -19.74 5.64 -3.41
CA VAL A 36 -19.26 6.91 -2.85
C VAL A 36 -20.31 8.03 -2.93
N GLY A 37 -21.32 7.88 -3.78
CA GLY A 37 -22.43 8.82 -3.95
C GLY A 37 -22.10 10.10 -4.72
N ARG A 38 -20.94 10.15 -5.38
CA ARG A 38 -20.50 11.27 -6.21
C ARG A 38 -19.44 10.82 -7.20
N ASP A 39 -19.25 11.63 -8.24
CA ASP A 39 -18.23 11.40 -9.25
C ASP A 39 -16.81 11.45 -8.63
N LEU A 40 -15.99 10.44 -8.95
CA LEU A 40 -14.66 10.24 -8.35
C LEU A 40 -13.68 11.37 -8.68
N SER A 41 -13.88 12.05 -9.80
CA SER A 41 -13.01 13.13 -10.30
C SER A 41 -12.82 14.27 -9.27
N ARG A 42 -13.68 14.36 -8.25
CA ARG A 42 -13.63 15.40 -7.21
C ARG A 42 -12.79 15.07 -5.98
N PHE A 43 -12.31 13.83 -5.78
CA PHE A 43 -11.68 13.44 -4.51
C PHE A 43 -10.15 13.58 -4.47
N TYR A 44 -9.47 13.45 -5.59
CA TYR A 44 -8.00 13.38 -5.59
C TYR A 44 -7.44 14.12 -6.80
N PRO A 45 -7.33 15.46 -6.77
CA PRO A 45 -6.42 16.15 -7.67
C PRO A 45 -5.00 15.68 -7.33
N HIS A 46 -4.49 14.70 -8.08
CA HIS A 46 -3.09 14.36 -8.05
C HIS A 46 -2.34 15.46 -8.79
N GLU A 47 -1.81 16.42 -8.04
CA GLU A 47 -0.83 17.34 -8.59
C GLU A 47 0.49 16.58 -8.80
N PRO A 48 1.00 16.50 -10.04
CA PRO A 48 2.29 15.89 -10.29
C PRO A 48 3.37 16.68 -9.56
N HIS A 49 4.12 16.03 -8.68
CA HIS A 49 5.30 16.61 -8.05
C HIS A 49 6.54 15.77 -8.38
N ALA A 50 7.69 16.42 -8.51
CA ALA A 50 8.97 15.72 -8.62
C ALA A 50 9.33 15.12 -7.25
N PRO A 51 9.74 13.84 -7.17
CA PRO A 51 10.27 13.27 -5.94
C PRO A 51 11.52 14.03 -5.48
N GLY A 52 11.61 14.30 -4.17
CA GLY A 52 12.77 14.96 -3.56
C GLY A 52 13.92 13.99 -3.25
N GLU A 53 14.73 14.35 -2.26
CA GLU A 53 15.87 13.55 -1.80
C GLU A 53 15.43 12.19 -1.21
N VAL A 54 16.36 11.22 -1.18
CA VAL A 54 16.12 9.92 -0.54
C VAL A 54 15.90 10.10 0.96
N ALA A 55 14.67 9.84 1.40
CA ALA A 55 14.26 9.97 2.79
C ALA A 55 14.56 8.69 3.58
N LEU A 56 14.39 7.52 2.95
CA LEU A 56 14.67 6.21 3.52
C LEU A 56 15.44 5.36 2.51
N GLU A 57 16.51 4.72 2.96
CA GLU A 57 17.24 3.72 2.18
C GLU A 57 17.40 2.44 3.01
N VAL A 58 17.04 1.31 2.41
CA VAL A 58 17.16 -0.01 3.01
C VAL A 58 18.13 -0.82 2.15
N ARG A 59 19.20 -1.33 2.76
CA ARG A 59 20.23 -2.12 2.07
C ARG A 59 20.46 -3.45 2.79
N ASP A 60 20.37 -4.53 2.04
CA ASP A 60 20.59 -5.90 2.48
C ASP A 60 19.88 -6.29 3.78
N LEU A 61 18.72 -5.66 4.04
CA LEU A 61 17.98 -5.86 5.28
C LEU A 61 17.39 -7.27 5.30
N ARG A 62 17.63 -8.00 6.39
CA ARG A 62 17.10 -9.36 6.60
C ARG A 62 16.12 -9.37 7.76
N THR A 63 14.95 -9.97 7.52
CA THR A 63 13.91 -10.13 8.56
C THR A 63 14.00 -11.54 9.15
N PRO A 64 13.58 -11.74 10.42
CA PRO A 64 13.51 -13.09 11.00
C PRO A 64 12.60 -14.07 10.25
N ALA A 65 11.55 -13.58 9.61
CA ALA A 65 10.63 -14.41 8.83
C ALA A 65 11.23 -14.91 7.52
N HIS A 66 12.16 -14.14 6.92
CA HIS A 66 12.79 -14.47 5.65
C HIS A 66 14.32 -14.28 5.73
N PRO A 67 15.03 -15.08 6.54
CA PRO A 67 16.45 -14.88 6.81
C PRO A 67 17.34 -15.06 5.58
N ALA A 68 16.91 -15.89 4.63
CA ALA A 68 17.65 -16.15 3.39
C ALA A 68 17.56 -14.99 2.37
N HIS A 69 16.59 -14.08 2.52
CA HIS A 69 16.32 -13.02 1.55
C HIS A 69 16.71 -11.63 2.07
N THR A 70 17.19 -10.78 1.17
CA THR A 70 17.54 -9.38 1.45
C THR A 70 16.54 -8.42 0.83
N LEU A 71 16.26 -7.33 1.53
CA LEU A 71 15.46 -6.21 1.04
C LEU A 71 16.39 -5.05 0.67
N ASN A 72 16.20 -4.53 -0.55
CA ASN A 72 16.98 -3.43 -1.11
C ASN A 72 16.03 -2.46 -1.83
N PHE A 73 15.83 -1.27 -1.27
CA PHE A 73 15.00 -0.22 -1.88
C PHE A 73 15.26 1.15 -1.25
N SER A 74 14.87 2.21 -1.96
CA SER A 74 14.90 3.59 -1.48
C SER A 74 13.53 4.24 -1.65
N ILE A 75 13.16 5.11 -0.72
CA ILE A 75 11.95 5.95 -0.78
C ILE A 75 12.41 7.42 -0.77
N ARG A 76 11.89 8.20 -1.71
CA ARG A 76 12.17 9.64 -1.85
C ARG A 76 11.10 10.49 -1.17
N ALA A 77 11.48 11.69 -0.78
CA ALA A 77 10.57 12.66 -0.21
C ALA A 77 9.42 12.97 -1.20
N GLY A 78 8.19 12.93 -0.70
CA GLY A 78 6.97 13.11 -1.49
C GLY A 78 6.39 11.82 -2.09
N GLU A 79 7.10 10.70 -2.07
CA GLU A 79 6.54 9.44 -2.58
C GLU A 79 5.47 8.84 -1.64
N ILE A 80 4.38 8.36 -2.23
CA ILE A 80 3.41 7.49 -1.57
C ILE A 80 3.71 6.05 -1.99
N VAL A 81 4.32 5.27 -1.09
CA VAL A 81 4.78 3.91 -1.38
C VAL A 81 3.83 2.86 -0.82
N GLY A 82 3.33 1.98 -1.68
CA GLY A 82 2.55 0.80 -1.30
C GLY A 82 3.38 -0.48 -1.39
N LEU A 83 3.42 -1.27 -0.32
CA LEU A 83 4.01 -2.62 -0.30
C LEU A 83 2.92 -3.68 -0.56
N ALA A 84 2.93 -4.26 -1.76
CA ALA A 84 1.97 -5.29 -2.20
C ALA A 84 2.65 -6.66 -2.40
N GLY A 85 1.86 -7.74 -2.37
CA GLY A 85 2.35 -9.11 -2.43
C GLY A 85 1.35 -10.12 -1.87
N LEU A 86 1.53 -11.39 -2.21
CA LEU A 86 0.68 -12.49 -1.73
C LEU A 86 0.76 -12.63 -0.20
N VAL A 87 -0.17 -13.42 0.36
CA VAL A 87 -0.09 -13.82 1.77
C VAL A 87 1.22 -14.57 2.00
N GLY A 88 1.95 -14.18 3.05
CA GLY A 88 3.27 -14.75 3.36
C GLY A 88 4.45 -14.14 2.59
N ALA A 89 4.23 -13.11 1.76
CA ALA A 89 5.32 -12.43 1.03
C ALA A 89 6.24 -11.55 1.90
N GLY A 90 6.03 -11.50 3.22
CA GLY A 90 6.90 -10.76 4.14
C GLY A 90 6.62 -9.25 4.27
N ARG A 91 5.48 -8.74 3.77
CA ARG A 91 5.15 -7.30 3.78
C ARG A 91 5.11 -6.73 5.19
N THR A 92 4.36 -7.36 6.08
CA THR A 92 4.20 -6.93 7.48
C THR A 92 5.52 -7.06 8.23
N GLU A 93 6.25 -8.12 7.96
CA GLU A 93 7.54 -8.45 8.57
C GLU A 93 8.61 -7.44 8.17
N ALA A 94 8.65 -7.04 6.89
CA ALA A 94 9.52 -5.98 6.38
C ALA A 94 9.27 -4.66 7.11
N VAL A 95 8.02 -4.20 7.16
CA VAL A 95 7.66 -2.93 7.81
C VAL A 95 7.95 -2.99 9.32
N ARG A 96 7.57 -4.06 10.01
CA ARG A 96 7.87 -4.24 11.44
C ARG A 96 9.37 -4.22 11.72
N THR A 97 10.18 -4.78 10.81
CA THR A 97 11.64 -4.78 10.95
C THR A 97 12.21 -3.38 10.75
N ILE A 98 11.75 -2.65 9.73
CA ILE A 98 12.18 -1.27 9.46
C ILE A 98 11.84 -0.35 10.64
N PHE A 99 10.65 -0.49 11.24
CA PHE A 99 10.24 0.28 12.40
C PHE A 99 10.86 -0.20 13.73
N GLY A 100 11.67 -1.26 13.74
CA GLY A 100 12.28 -1.80 14.96
C GLY A 100 11.28 -2.49 15.91
N ALA A 101 10.05 -2.80 15.47
CA ALA A 101 9.13 -3.65 16.22
C ALA A 101 9.61 -5.11 16.23
N THR A 102 10.40 -5.49 15.23
CA THR A 102 11.08 -6.77 15.14
C THR A 102 12.55 -6.51 14.84
N PRO A 103 13.51 -7.09 15.59
CA PRO A 103 14.93 -6.88 15.31
C PRO A 103 15.32 -7.40 13.92
N ALA A 104 16.08 -6.59 13.18
CA ALA A 104 16.71 -7.02 11.95
C ALA A 104 17.80 -8.07 12.23
N LEU A 105 17.95 -9.05 11.34
CA LEU A 105 19.03 -10.03 11.42
C LEU A 105 20.34 -9.51 10.81
N GLY A 106 20.27 -8.44 10.02
CA GLY A 106 21.41 -7.82 9.34
C GLY A 106 20.95 -6.78 8.32
N GLY A 107 21.92 -6.16 7.67
CA GLY A 107 21.71 -5.06 6.73
C GLY A 107 21.75 -3.68 7.38
N GLU A 108 21.38 -2.68 6.61
CA GLU A 108 21.49 -1.28 6.96
C GLU A 108 20.19 -0.52 6.63
N ILE A 109 19.78 0.36 7.53
CA ILE A 109 18.70 1.32 7.31
C ILE A 109 19.31 2.72 7.43
N ARG A 110 19.08 3.57 6.42
CA ARG A 110 19.50 4.97 6.42
C ARG A 110 18.29 5.88 6.34
N ILE A 111 18.25 6.90 7.19
CA ILE A 111 17.20 7.93 7.19
C ILE A 111 17.87 9.28 6.98
N GLY A 112 17.43 10.01 5.96
CA GLY A 112 18.07 11.28 5.58
C GLY A 112 19.55 11.14 5.26
N GLY A 113 19.96 10.02 4.67
CA GLY A 113 21.36 9.72 4.31
C GLY A 113 22.22 9.15 5.45
N GLU A 114 21.74 9.12 6.69
CA GLU A 114 22.50 8.64 7.84
C GLU A 114 22.07 7.23 8.27
N THR A 115 23.04 6.36 8.52
CA THR A 115 22.80 5.02 9.08
C THR A 115 22.15 5.11 10.46
N ARG A 116 21.08 4.35 10.68
CA ARG A 116 20.33 4.31 11.94
C ARG A 116 20.11 2.87 12.39
N ALA A 117 20.47 2.59 13.64
CA ALA A 117 20.11 1.35 14.30
C ALA A 117 18.72 1.48 14.93
N ILE A 118 17.69 1.09 14.20
CA ILE A 118 16.30 1.15 14.67
C ILE A 118 15.99 -0.11 15.47
N ARG A 119 15.83 0.04 16.79
CA ARG A 119 15.63 -1.09 17.72
C ARG A 119 14.27 -1.11 18.39
N THR A 120 13.52 -0.02 18.28
CA THR A 120 12.19 0.11 18.86
C THR A 120 11.32 1.00 17.96
N PRO A 121 9.99 0.87 17.98
CA PRO A 121 9.07 1.76 17.25
C PRO A 121 8.90 3.16 17.85
N ARG A 122 9.57 3.45 18.97
CA ARG A 122 9.56 4.74 19.66
C ARG A 122 10.79 5.56 19.32
#